data_AF-A0A5B6ZA69-F1
#
_entry.id   AF-A0A5B6ZA69-F1
#
_cell.length_a   1.000
_cell.length_b   1.000
_cell.length_c   1.000
_cell.angle_alpha   90.00
_cell.angle_beta   90.00
_cell.angle_gamma   90.00
#
_symmetry.space_group_name_H-M   'P 1'
#
loop_
_entity.id
_entity.type
_entity.pdbx_description
1 polymer ?
#
loop_
_entity_poly.entity_id
_entity_poly.type
_entity_poly.pdbx_seq_one_letter_code
_entity_poly.pdbx_strand_id
1 'polypeptide(L)'
;IDNIDIQAVKLAGLLHDVGHGPFSHLFEREFLPRVLNGSKWSHEEMSLKMIDHIVDEHNIEIDSECLKKVKEMIVASSENASSEASQDSPRFSKEKRFLFDIVANGRSGIDVDKFDYIVRDSRA
;
A
#
# COMPACT_ATOMS: atom_id res chain seq x y z
N ILE A 1 10.57 3.04 17.92
CA ILE A 1 9.90 3.83 16.87
C ILE A 1 10.73 5.09 16.69
N ASP A 2 11.27 5.30 15.51
CA ASP A 2 12.02 6.51 15.15
C ASP A 2 11.18 7.43 14.24
N ASN A 3 11.71 8.62 13.92
CA ASN A 3 11.01 9.57 13.05
C ASN A 3 10.78 9.03 11.63
N ILE A 4 11.66 8.16 11.15
CA ILE A 4 11.54 7.53 9.83
C ILE A 4 10.36 6.55 9.84
N ASP A 5 10.20 5.75 10.89
CA ASP A 5 9.06 4.85 11.07
C ASP A 5 7.73 5.63 11.05
N ILE A 6 7.66 6.74 11.80
CA ILE A 6 6.46 7.59 11.87
C ILE A 6 6.14 8.19 10.49
N GLN A 7 7.17 8.70 9.80
CA GLN A 7 7.01 9.27 8.46
C GLN A 7 6.57 8.22 7.45
N ALA A 8 7.16 7.02 7.48
CA ALA A 8 6.81 5.92 6.59
C ALA A 8 5.36 5.47 6.79
N VAL A 9 4.88 5.32 8.03
CA VAL A 9 3.48 4.97 8.31
C VAL A 9 2.52 6.04 7.78
N LYS A 10 2.83 7.32 7.98
CA LYS A 10 2.00 8.42 7.46
C LYS A 10 1.95 8.45 5.94
N LEU A 11 3.09 8.27 5.29
CA LEU A 11 3.18 8.24 3.83
C LEU A 11 2.45 7.02 3.27
N ALA A 12 2.60 5.85 3.88
CA ALA A 12 1.84 4.65 3.49
C ALA A 12 0.34 4.88 3.64
N GLY A 13 -0.13 5.44 4.76
CA GLY A 13 -1.55 5.78 4.94
C GLY A 13 -2.06 6.78 3.91
N LEU A 14 -1.26 7.78 3.55
CA LEU A 14 -1.62 8.77 2.52
C LEU A 14 -1.71 8.16 1.12
N LEU A 15 -0.83 7.21 0.80
CA LEU A 15 -0.59 6.73 -0.57
C LEU A 15 -1.19 5.36 -0.87
N HIS A 16 -1.77 4.65 0.10
CA HIS A 16 -2.21 3.26 -0.09
C HIS A 16 -3.22 3.07 -1.24
N ASP A 17 -4.09 4.05 -1.45
CA ASP A 17 -5.15 4.03 -2.46
C ASP A 17 -4.86 4.82 -3.73
N VAL A 18 -3.65 5.37 -3.89
CA VAL A 18 -3.30 6.24 -5.04
C VAL A 18 -3.39 5.50 -6.39
N GLY A 19 -3.33 4.18 -6.38
CA GLY A 19 -3.45 3.31 -7.53
C GLY A 19 -4.88 2.97 -7.96
N HIS A 20 -5.91 3.45 -7.26
CA HIS A 20 -7.30 3.19 -7.66
C HIS A 20 -7.64 3.77 -9.03
N GLY A 21 -8.33 2.97 -9.84
CA GLY A 21 -8.90 3.42 -11.11
C GLY A 21 -10.31 4.02 -10.97
N PRO A 22 -10.95 4.40 -12.09
CA PRO A 22 -12.29 4.97 -12.09
C PRO A 22 -13.33 4.10 -11.37
N PHE A 23 -14.06 4.66 -10.40
CA PHE A 23 -15.02 3.93 -9.56
C PHE A 23 -14.37 2.85 -8.65
N SER A 24 -13.11 3.04 -8.25
CA SER A 24 -12.39 2.24 -7.24
C SER A 24 -12.40 0.74 -7.53
N HIS A 25 -12.92 -0.10 -6.63
CA HIS A 25 -12.95 -1.57 -6.83
C HIS A 25 -13.80 -2.01 -8.04
N LEU A 26 -14.72 -1.18 -8.55
CA LEU A 26 -15.45 -1.52 -9.77
C LEU A 26 -14.50 -1.64 -10.97
N PHE A 27 -13.52 -0.73 -11.06
CA PHE A 27 -12.51 -0.80 -12.12
C PHE A 27 -11.76 -2.13 -12.07
N GLU A 28 -11.26 -2.45 -10.89
CA GLU A 28 -10.41 -3.61 -10.60
C GLU A 28 -11.13 -4.93 -10.78
N ARG A 29 -12.30 -5.08 -10.17
CA ARG A 29 -12.98 -6.38 -10.01
C ARG A 29 -13.99 -6.66 -11.11
N GLU A 30 -14.54 -5.63 -11.75
CA GLU A 30 -15.60 -5.80 -12.75
C GLU A 30 -15.15 -5.41 -14.16
N PHE A 31 -14.46 -4.28 -14.31
CA PHE A 31 -14.08 -3.77 -15.63
C PHE A 31 -12.84 -4.46 -16.19
N LEU A 32 -11.70 -4.39 -15.47
CA LEU A 32 -10.43 -4.93 -15.94
C LEU A 32 -10.49 -6.42 -16.33
N PRO A 33 -11.16 -7.32 -15.58
CA PRO A 33 -11.23 -8.74 -15.97
C PRO A 33 -11.97 -8.99 -17.28
N ARG A 34 -12.78 -8.04 -17.75
CA ARG A 34 -13.52 -8.13 -19.01
C ARG A 34 -12.73 -7.59 -20.20
N VAL A 35 -11.74 -6.73 -19.96
CA VAL A 35 -10.96 -6.08 -21.03
C VAL A 35 -9.51 -6.54 -21.07
N LEU A 36 -8.97 -7.07 -19.97
CA LEU A 36 -7.65 -7.67 -19.87
C LEU A 36 -7.80 -9.18 -19.71
N ASN A 37 -7.50 -9.92 -20.77
CA ASN A 37 -7.55 -11.39 -20.77
C ASN A 37 -6.41 -11.99 -19.92
N GLY A 38 -6.66 -12.18 -18.63
CA GLY A 38 -5.80 -12.98 -17.73
C GLY A 38 -4.66 -12.21 -17.06
N SER A 39 -4.56 -10.89 -17.24
CA SER A 39 -3.61 -10.08 -16.47
C SER A 39 -4.13 -9.89 -15.05
N LYS A 40 -3.34 -10.32 -14.05
CA LYS A 40 -3.59 -9.92 -12.66
C LYS A 40 -3.29 -8.44 -12.51
N TRP A 41 -4.23 -7.71 -11.93
CA TRP A 41 -4.09 -6.31 -11.60
C TRP A 41 -4.62 -6.12 -10.18
N SER A 42 -3.91 -5.31 -9.39
CA SER A 42 -4.36 -4.88 -8.09
C SER A 42 -4.10 -3.38 -7.91
N HIS A 43 -4.98 -2.70 -7.19
CA HIS A 43 -4.79 -1.28 -6.92
C HIS A 43 -3.58 -1.05 -6.03
N GLU A 44 -3.22 -1.99 -5.16
CA GLU A 44 -2.02 -1.91 -4.31
C GLU A 44 -0.72 -1.94 -5.13
N GLU A 45 -0.61 -2.85 -6.11
CA GLU A 45 0.54 -2.88 -7.03
C GLU A 45 0.60 -1.62 -7.91
N MET A 46 -0.57 -1.12 -8.32
CA MET A 46 -0.64 0.15 -9.06
C MET A 46 -0.24 1.34 -8.18
N SER A 47 -0.60 1.33 -6.89
CA SER A 47 -0.18 2.36 -5.93
C SER A 47 1.34 2.43 -5.87
N LEU A 48 2.06 1.29 -5.86
CA LEU A 48 3.52 1.30 -5.88
C LEU A 48 4.09 1.99 -7.13
N LYS A 49 3.54 1.68 -8.31
CA LYS A 49 3.96 2.27 -9.59
C LYS A 49 3.65 3.76 -9.66
N MET A 50 2.50 4.17 -9.14
CA MET A 50 2.11 5.58 -9.05
C MET A 50 2.99 6.35 -8.08
N ILE A 51 3.40 5.75 -6.97
CA ILE A 51 4.36 6.35 -6.04
C ILE A 51 5.71 6.59 -6.72
N ASP A 52 6.23 5.59 -7.44
CA ASP A 52 7.47 5.75 -8.22
C ASP A 52 7.34 6.90 -9.22
N HIS A 53 6.24 6.91 -9.98
CA HIS A 53 5.98 7.97 -10.94
C HIS A 53 5.92 9.36 -10.29
N ILE A 54 5.23 9.52 -9.16
CA ILE A 54 5.13 10.80 -8.43
C ILE A 54 6.50 11.26 -7.93
N VAL A 55 7.31 10.34 -7.40
CA VAL A 55 8.67 10.66 -6.91
C VAL A 55 9.57 11.10 -8.07
N ASP A 56 9.57 10.36 -9.17
CA ASP A 56 10.40 10.62 -10.34
C ASP A 56 9.99 11.92 -11.06
N GLU A 57 8.70 12.08 -11.35
CA GLU A 57 8.16 13.24 -12.08
C GLU A 57 8.42 14.56 -11.34
N HIS A 58 8.29 14.55 -10.01
CA HIS A 58 8.46 15.74 -9.19
C HIS A 58 9.84 15.86 -8.54
N ASN A 59 10.78 14.95 -8.85
CA ASN A 59 12.13 14.91 -8.26
C ASN A 59 12.09 15.02 -6.72
N ILE A 60 11.20 14.25 -6.09
CA ILE A 60 11.01 14.29 -4.64
C ILE A 60 12.22 13.61 -3.98
N GLU A 61 13.01 14.37 -3.25
CA GLU A 61 14.09 13.82 -2.42
C GLU A 61 13.52 13.07 -1.22
N ILE A 62 13.42 11.75 -1.36
CA ILE A 62 12.98 10.85 -0.29
C ILE A 62 14.03 9.78 -0.04
N ASP A 63 14.28 9.48 1.23
CA ASP A 63 15.15 8.39 1.64
C ASP A 63 14.65 7.05 1.08
N SER A 64 15.57 6.27 0.49
CA SER A 64 15.23 5.03 -0.21
C SER A 64 14.76 3.93 0.75
N GLU A 65 15.25 3.91 1.99
CA GLU A 65 14.77 2.98 3.02
C GLU A 65 13.35 3.34 3.46
N CYS A 66 13.07 4.62 3.65
CA CYS A 66 11.75 5.14 3.94
C CYS A 66 10.76 4.78 2.81
N LEU A 67 11.12 5.05 1.55
CA LEU A 67 10.28 4.73 0.40
C LEU A 67 10.03 3.22 0.29
N LYS A 68 11.05 2.39 0.52
CA LYS A 68 10.90 0.93 0.58
C LYS A 68 9.89 0.51 1.66
N LYS A 69 10.01 1.04 2.88
CA LYS A 69 9.07 0.77 3.99
C LYS A 69 7.63 1.17 3.64
N VAL A 70 7.45 2.34 3.03
CA VAL A 70 6.13 2.83 2.59
C VAL A 70 5.48 1.83 1.65
N LYS A 71 6.19 1.42 0.59
CA LYS A 71 5.67 0.48 -0.40
C LYS A 71 5.34 -0.88 0.22
N GLU A 72 6.22 -1.41 1.06
CA GLU A 72 6.00 -2.68 1.75
C GLU A 72 4.80 -2.66 2.71
N MET A 73 4.47 -1.50 3.31
CA MET A 73 3.27 -1.33 4.14
C MET A 73 1.99 -1.29 3.30
N ILE A 74 2.04 -0.77 2.07
CA ILE A 74 0.87 -0.70 1.18
C ILE A 74 0.49 -2.09 0.66
N VAL A 75 1.46 -2.87 0.20
CA VAL A 75 1.19 -4.24 -0.28
C VAL A 75 1.11 -5.26 0.86
N ALA A 76 1.02 -4.82 2.12
CA ALA A 76 1.14 -5.69 3.27
C ALA A 76 0.00 -6.74 3.37
N SER A 77 -1.18 -6.41 2.88
CA SER A 77 -2.34 -7.32 2.80
C SER A 77 -2.49 -8.04 1.47
N SER A 78 -1.65 -7.74 0.47
CA SER A 78 -1.76 -8.33 -0.87
C SER A 78 -1.39 -9.82 -0.87
N GLU A 79 -2.07 -10.61 -1.70
CA GLU A 79 -1.75 -12.04 -1.89
C GLU A 79 -0.30 -12.28 -2.37
N ASN A 80 0.29 -11.28 -3.03
CA ASN A 80 1.67 -11.34 -3.54
C ASN A 80 2.73 -10.89 -2.51
N ALA A 81 2.31 -10.51 -1.29
CA ALA A 81 3.21 -9.91 -0.31
C ALA A 81 4.33 -10.85 0.19
N SER A 82 4.20 -12.17 -0.02
CA SER A 82 5.23 -13.17 0.27
C SER A 82 6.22 -13.40 -0.88
N SER A 83 5.88 -12.98 -2.09
CA SER A 83 6.61 -13.34 -3.32
C SER A 83 7.79 -12.41 -3.60
N GLU A 84 7.70 -11.14 -3.17
CA GLU A 84 8.70 -10.11 -3.48
C GLU A 84 9.49 -9.61 -2.26
N ALA A 85 9.18 -10.08 -1.06
CA ALA A 85 9.91 -9.69 0.14
C ALA A 85 11.29 -10.37 0.13
N SER A 86 12.35 -9.61 -0.16
CA SER A 86 13.72 -10.09 -0.01
C SER A 86 14.00 -10.47 1.46
N GLN A 87 14.99 -11.34 1.72
CA GLN A 87 15.39 -11.64 3.10
C GLN A 87 15.82 -10.38 3.88
N ASP A 88 16.25 -9.34 3.16
CA ASP A 88 16.60 -8.01 3.69
C ASP A 88 15.39 -7.04 3.73
N SER A 89 14.15 -7.56 3.67
CA SER A 89 12.96 -6.72 3.81
C SER A 89 12.85 -6.22 5.25
N PRO A 90 12.67 -4.89 5.47
CA PRO A 90 12.33 -4.31 6.77
C PRO A 90 11.19 -5.03 7.50
N ARG A 91 10.29 -5.64 6.73
CA ARG A 91 9.15 -6.44 7.19
C ARG A 91 9.52 -7.71 7.98
N PHE A 92 10.74 -8.22 7.79
CA PHE A 92 11.27 -9.38 8.53
C PHE A 92 12.04 -9.01 9.80
N SER A 93 12.29 -7.72 10.05
CA SER A 93 12.78 -7.27 11.35
C SER A 93 11.70 -7.56 12.40
N LYS A 94 11.96 -8.56 13.26
CA LYS A 94 11.04 -8.97 14.33
C LYS A 94 10.65 -7.83 15.25
N GLU A 95 11.55 -6.87 15.48
CA GLU A 95 11.34 -5.78 16.43
C GLU A 95 10.29 -4.76 15.98
N LYS A 96 10.16 -4.53 14.67
CA LYS A 96 9.28 -3.49 14.11
C LYS A 96 8.17 -4.02 13.20
N ARG A 97 7.94 -5.33 13.20
CA ARG A 97 6.92 -5.98 12.37
C ARG A 97 5.51 -5.40 12.55
N PHE A 98 5.18 -4.92 13.75
CA PHE A 98 3.87 -4.33 14.07
C PHE A 98 3.53 -3.09 13.23
N LEU A 99 4.52 -2.38 12.69
CA LEU A 99 4.27 -1.21 11.84
C LEU A 99 3.52 -1.57 10.54
N PHE A 100 3.72 -2.80 10.05
CA PHE A 100 3.10 -3.31 8.82
C PHE A 100 1.66 -3.77 9.00
N ASP A 101 1.12 -3.66 10.22
CA ASP A 101 -0.28 -3.98 10.51
C ASP A 101 -1.13 -2.72 10.72
N ILE A 102 -0.52 -1.54 10.58
CA ILE A 102 -1.22 -0.26 10.80
C ILE A 102 -2.05 0.12 9.57
N VAL A 103 -1.43 0.13 8.39
CA VAL A 103 -2.03 0.65 7.14
C VAL A 103 -2.83 -0.42 6.41
N ALA A 104 -2.22 -1.57 6.13
CA ALA A 104 -2.86 -2.68 5.41
C ALA A 104 -2.56 -4.02 6.10
N ASN A 105 -3.45 -4.47 6.97
CA ASN A 105 -3.19 -5.61 7.84
C ASN A 105 -3.62 -6.93 7.19
N GLY A 106 -2.68 -7.60 6.54
CA GLY A 106 -2.91 -8.93 5.96
C GLY A 106 -3.12 -10.07 6.96
N ARG A 107 -2.90 -9.86 8.27
CA ARG A 107 -3.01 -10.93 9.28
C ARG A 107 -4.40 -11.07 9.86
N SER A 108 -5.05 -9.96 10.16
CA SER A 108 -6.39 -9.93 10.76
C SER A 108 -7.37 -9.01 10.04
N GLY A 109 -6.91 -8.21 9.08
CA GLY A 109 -7.75 -7.22 8.40
C GLY A 109 -8.23 -6.10 9.31
N ILE A 110 -7.53 -5.81 10.41
CA ILE A 110 -7.84 -4.70 11.32
C ILE A 110 -6.76 -3.64 11.14
N ASP A 111 -7.11 -2.54 10.46
CA ASP A 111 -6.19 -1.47 10.06
C ASP A 111 -6.90 -0.11 9.96
N VAL A 112 -6.12 0.96 9.83
CA VAL A 112 -6.62 2.34 9.86
C VAL A 112 -7.36 2.77 8.59
N ASP A 113 -7.10 2.10 7.46
CA ASP A 113 -7.88 2.25 6.22
C ASP A 113 -9.37 1.97 6.50
N LYS A 114 -9.66 0.79 7.07
CA LYS A 114 -11.03 0.40 7.46
C LYS A 114 -11.65 1.33 8.47
N PHE A 115 -10.86 1.80 9.44
CA PHE A 115 -11.38 2.74 10.42
C PHE A 115 -11.81 4.07 9.79
N ASP A 116 -11.07 4.56 8.79
CA ASP A 116 -11.41 5.79 8.09
C ASP A 116 -12.66 5.60 7.22
N TYR A 117 -12.65 4.63 6.28
CA TYR A 117 -13.75 4.51 5.33
C TYR A 117 -15.05 4.10 6.01
N ILE A 118 -15.04 3.28 7.07
CA ILE A 118 -16.26 2.93 7.81
C ILE A 118 -16.92 4.18 8.39
N VAL A 119 -16.14 5.08 9.00
CA VAL A 119 -16.67 6.31 9.62
C VAL A 119 -17.11 7.32 8.55
N ARG A 120 -16.32 7.45 7.48
CA ARG A 120 -16.58 8.37 6.37
C ARG A 120 -17.84 7.98 5.61
N ASP A 121 -17.94 6.72 5.20
CA ASP A 121 -19.02 6.21 4.36
C ASP A 121 -20.34 6.10 5.12
N SER A 122 -20.29 5.85 6.44
CA SER A 122 -21.49 5.88 7.29
C SER A 122 -22.12 7.28 7.41
N ARG A 123 -21.43 8.33 6.97
CA ARG A 123 -21.91 9.73 7.00
C ARG A 123 -22.31 10.25 5.61
N ALA A 124 -22.09 9.46 4.56
CA ALA A 124 -22.33 9.85 3.17
C ALA A 124 -23.81 9.71 2.76
#